data_AF-A0A1F8XBP5-F1
#
_entry.id   AF-A0A1F8XBP5-F1
#
_cell.length_a   1.000
_cell.length_b   1.000
_cell.length_c   1.000
_cell.angle_alpha   90.00
_cell.angle_beta   90.00
_cell.angle_gamma   90.00
#
_symmetry.space_group_name_H-M   'P 1'
#
loop_
_entity.id
_entity.type
_entity.pdbx_description
1 polymer ?
#
loop_
_entity_poly.entity_id
_entity_poly.type
_entity_poly.pdbx_seq_one_letter_code
_entity_poly.pdbx_strand_id
1 'polypeptide(L)'
;MENEKVTELVRSVTEFDESLRRAFVEGLFKAFGEKERSSLVQWVCHCAYPKTKWIKVERWMEGQFRRDMNKTPSRVASTAVNYFRINSKMMPFLIKMAQRIKMRIRTRRRRHPEEFVDLKFKGQEEA
;
A
#
# COMPACT_ATOMS: atom_id res chain seq x y z
N MET A 1 -19.63 13.73 14.69
CA MET A 1 -19.52 14.81 15.69
C MET A 1 -18.02 15.01 15.92
N GLU A 2 -17.43 16.01 15.27
CA GLU A 2 -16.01 16.31 15.46
C GLU A 2 -15.79 16.81 16.89
N ASN A 3 -14.74 16.32 17.54
CA ASN A 3 -14.42 16.73 18.90
C ASN A 3 -13.75 18.11 18.83
N GLU A 4 -14.47 19.14 19.25
CA GLU A 4 -14.08 20.55 19.13
C GLU A 4 -12.67 20.83 19.68
N LYS A 5 -12.29 20.15 20.78
CA LYS A 5 -10.96 20.21 21.38
C LYS A 5 -9.85 19.66 20.48
N VAL A 6 -10.16 18.63 19.69
CA VAL A 6 -9.20 18.03 18.74
C VAL A 6 -9.00 18.96 17.56
N THR A 7 -10.06 19.59 17.07
CA THR A 7 -9.99 20.55 15.96
C THR A 7 -9.16 21.78 16.32
N GLU A 8 -9.33 22.29 17.54
CA GLU A 8 -8.54 23.40 18.08
C GLU A 8 -7.05 23.03 18.20
N LEU A 9 -6.74 21.85 18.77
CA LEU A 9 -5.37 21.36 18.86
C LEU A 9 -4.71 21.24 17.47
N VAL A 10 -5.42 20.69 16.49
CA VAL A 10 -4.91 20.56 15.11
C VAL A 10 -4.58 21.93 14.53
N ARG A 11 -5.46 22.93 14.71
CA ARG A 11 -5.22 24.30 14.25
C ARG A 11 -3.94 24.88 14.87
N SER A 12 -3.79 24.78 16.19
CA SER A 12 -2.61 25.28 16.90
C SER A 12 -1.32 24.59 16.41
N VAL A 13 -1.35 23.27 16.19
CA VAL A 13 -0.19 22.52 15.66
C VAL A 13 0.14 22.92 14.22
N THR A 14 -0.84 23.31 13.41
CA THR A 14 -0.61 23.79 12.04
C THR A 14 0.02 25.19 11.97
N GLU A 15 -0.05 25.97 13.04
CA GLU A 15 0.57 27.31 13.13
C GLU A 15 2.04 27.24 13.58
N PHE A 16 2.48 26.13 14.17
CA PHE A 16 3.86 25.92 14.58
C PHE A 16 4.82 25.92 13.39
N ASP A 17 6.07 26.34 13.62
CA ASP A 17 7.16 26.10 12.66
C ASP A 17 7.55 24.61 12.60
N GLU A 18 8.39 24.24 11.63
CA GLU A 18 8.77 22.83 11.44
C GLU A 18 9.48 22.23 12.67
N SER A 19 10.27 23.03 13.38
CA SER A 19 11.02 22.59 14.56
C SER A 19 10.06 22.23 15.70
N LEU A 20 9.11 23.11 15.99
CA LEU A 20 8.09 22.93 17.01
C LEU A 20 7.11 21.81 16.66
N ARG A 21 6.76 21.64 15.39
CA ARG A 21 5.96 20.48 14.95
C ARG A 21 6.68 19.16 15.21
N ARG A 22 7.98 19.08 14.92
CA ARG A 22 8.79 17.88 15.21
C ARG A 22 8.85 17.62 16.71
N ALA A 23 9.14 18.64 17.52
CA ALA A 23 9.19 18.52 18.97
C ALA A 23 7.83 18.07 19.56
N PHE A 24 6.73 18.61 19.03
CA PHE A 24 5.37 18.19 19.41
C PHE A 24 5.12 16.72 19.07
N VAL A 25 5.43 16.29 17.84
CA VAL A 25 5.25 14.89 17.43
C VAL A 25 6.13 13.96 18.27
N GLU A 26 7.39 14.32 18.52
CA GLU A 26 8.27 13.53 19.38
C GLU A 26 7.74 13.44 20.81
N GLY A 27 7.26 14.55 21.39
CA GLY A 27 6.67 14.57 22.73
C GLY A 27 5.41 13.72 22.81
N LEU A 28 4.52 13.85 21.82
CA LEU A 28 3.31 13.05 21.70
C LEU A 28 3.65 11.56 21.65
N PHE A 29 4.59 11.16 20.80
CA PHE A 29 5.02 9.76 20.71
C PHE A 29 5.68 9.29 22.00
N LYS A 30 6.51 10.12 22.64
CA LYS A 30 7.18 9.80 23.92
C LYS A 30 6.17 9.51 25.03
N ALA A 31 5.02 10.20 25.05
CA ALA A 31 3.96 10.01 26.04
C ALA A 31 3.27 8.63 25.98
N PHE A 32 3.38 7.91 24.86
CA PHE A 32 2.82 6.55 24.70
C PHE A 32 3.88 5.47 24.96
N GLY A 33 3.44 4.32 25.46
CA GLY A 33 4.25 3.10 25.54
C GLY A 33 4.51 2.49 24.17
N GLU A 34 5.49 1.58 24.06
CA GLU A 34 5.93 1.00 22.78
C GLU A 34 4.79 0.33 21.99
N LYS A 35 3.92 -0.42 22.68
CA LYS A 35 2.77 -1.11 22.09
C LYS A 35 1.70 -0.15 21.54
N GLU A 36 1.49 0.97 22.24
CA GLU A 36 0.54 2.00 21.87
C GLU A 36 1.05 2.84 20.69
N ARG A 37 2.35 3.17 20.68
CA ARG A 37 3.01 3.82 19.53
C ARG A 37 2.83 3.02 18.25
N SER A 38 3.05 1.71 18.31
CA SER A 38 2.91 0.83 17.14
C SER A 38 1.47 0.82 16.60
N SER A 39 0.49 0.76 17.51
CA SER A 39 -0.94 0.83 17.18
C SER A 39 -1.33 2.19 16.60
N LEU A 40 -0.80 3.28 17.17
CA LEU A 40 -1.05 4.65 16.73
C LEU A 40 -0.47 4.88 15.33
N VAL A 41 0.76 4.42 15.05
CA VAL A 41 1.36 4.48 13.72
C VAL A 41 0.52 3.72 12.71
N GLN A 42 0.09 2.50 13.05
CA GLN A 42 -0.79 1.72 12.16
C GLN A 42 -2.11 2.46 11.88
N TRP A 43 -2.71 3.06 12.91
CA TRP A 43 -3.95 3.81 12.78
C TRP A 43 -3.78 5.08 11.95
N VAL A 44 -2.76 5.89 12.24
CA VAL A 44 -2.42 7.09 11.45
C VAL A 44 -2.14 6.72 10.00
N CYS A 45 -1.40 5.64 9.74
CA CYS A 45 -1.19 5.14 8.39
C CYS A 45 -2.51 4.69 7.74
N HIS A 46 -3.43 4.07 8.49
CA HIS A 46 -4.73 3.68 7.97
C HIS A 46 -5.60 4.89 7.57
N CYS A 47 -5.57 5.95 8.38
CA CYS A 47 -6.30 7.20 8.12
C CYS A 47 -5.68 8.04 7.01
N ALA A 48 -4.36 8.24 7.05
CA ALA A 48 -3.62 9.05 6.08
C ALA A 48 -3.47 8.37 4.71
N TYR A 49 -3.44 7.04 4.68
CA TYR A 49 -3.41 6.24 3.45
C TYR A 49 -4.68 5.38 3.36
N PRO A 50 -5.83 5.98 2.97
CA PRO A 50 -7.05 5.21 2.82
C PRO A 50 -6.81 4.02 1.89
N LYS A 51 -7.39 2.85 2.25
CA LYS A 51 -7.27 1.58 1.51
C LYS A 51 -7.37 1.76 -0.02
N THR A 52 -8.13 2.76 -0.47
CA THR A 52 -8.34 3.16 -1.87
C THR A 52 -7.06 3.45 -2.66
N LYS A 53 -6.01 4.04 -2.08
CA LYS A 53 -4.76 4.35 -2.83
C LYS A 53 -4.04 3.08 -3.26
N TRP A 54 -3.96 2.09 -2.36
CA TRP A 54 -3.28 0.83 -2.63
C TRP A 54 -4.13 -0.14 -3.44
N ILE A 55 -5.46 -0.06 -3.39
CA ILE A 55 -6.34 -0.89 -4.23
C ILE A 55 -6.02 -0.74 -5.72
N LYS A 56 -5.70 0.46 -6.20
CA LYS A 56 -5.31 0.68 -7.61
C LYS A 56 -4.01 -0.05 -7.96
N VAL A 57 -3.01 0.04 -7.07
CA VAL A 57 -1.73 -0.65 -7.23
C VAL A 57 -1.91 -2.17 -7.19
N GLU A 58 -2.69 -2.67 -6.23
CA GLU A 58 -2.98 -4.09 -6.08
C GLU A 58 -3.70 -4.65 -7.32
N ARG A 59 -4.75 -3.97 -7.80
CA ARG A 59 -5.47 -4.38 -9.02
C ARG A 59 -4.56 -4.39 -10.25
N TRP A 60 -3.69 -3.38 -10.36
CA TRP A 60 -2.72 -3.33 -11.46
C TRP A 60 -1.72 -4.48 -11.40
N MET A 61 -1.16 -4.77 -10.21
CA MET A 61 -0.26 -5.92 -10.01
C MET A 61 -0.97 -7.26 -10.28
N GLU A 62 -2.22 -7.39 -9.86
CA GLU A 62 -3.06 -8.55 -10.16
C GLU A 62 -3.22 -8.73 -11.67
N GLY A 63 -3.48 -7.66 -12.43
CA GLY A 63 -3.53 -7.69 -13.89
C GLY A 63 -2.21 -8.15 -14.52
N GLN A 64 -1.06 -7.72 -14.00
CA GLN A 64 0.25 -8.16 -14.49
C GLN A 64 0.43 -9.67 -14.35
N PHE A 65 0.07 -10.23 -13.18
CA PHE A 65 0.19 -11.66 -12.92
C PHE A 65 -0.88 -12.50 -13.61
N ARG A 66 -2.10 -11.98 -13.77
CA ARG A 66 -3.15 -12.65 -14.55
C ARG A 66 -2.69 -12.87 -15.98
N ARG A 67 -2.10 -11.83 -16.61
CA ARG A 67 -1.53 -11.91 -17.96
C ARG A 67 -0.32 -12.83 -18.02
N ASP A 68 0.63 -12.68 -17.11
CA ASP A 68 1.86 -13.46 -17.09
C ASP A 68 2.28 -13.85 -15.67
N MET A 69 2.10 -15.12 -15.34
CA MET A 69 2.47 -15.69 -14.04
C MET A 69 3.98 -15.94 -13.89
N ASN A 70 4.78 -15.84 -14.96
CA ASN A 70 6.22 -16.02 -14.91
C ASN A 70 6.94 -14.78 -14.37
N LYS A 71 6.31 -13.59 -14.48
CA LYS A 71 6.83 -12.35 -13.88
C LYS A 71 7.17 -12.52 -12.41
N THR A 72 8.35 -12.04 -12.01
CA THR A 72 8.78 -12.10 -10.61
C THR A 72 8.13 -10.97 -9.79
N PRO A 73 7.83 -11.19 -8.50
CA PRO A 73 7.32 -10.14 -7.63
C PRO A 73 8.20 -8.89 -7.59
N SER A 74 9.52 -9.06 -7.57
CA SER A 74 10.47 -7.95 -7.59
C SER A 74 10.36 -7.10 -8.86
N ARG A 75 10.22 -7.74 -10.03
CA ARG A 75 10.07 -7.03 -11.30
C ARG A 75 8.75 -6.26 -11.36
N VAL A 76 7.63 -6.88 -10.96
CA VAL A 76 6.32 -6.21 -10.92
C VAL A 76 6.30 -5.05 -9.93
N ALA A 77 6.93 -5.21 -8.75
CA ALA A 77 7.07 -4.14 -7.76
C ALA A 77 7.91 -2.97 -8.29
N SER A 78 9.04 -3.24 -8.94
CA SER A 78 9.88 -2.21 -9.56
C SER A 78 9.13 -1.44 -10.65
N THR A 79 8.39 -2.13 -11.50
CA THR A 79 7.54 -1.46 -12.50
C THR A 79 6.43 -0.62 -11.85
N ALA A 80 5.84 -1.10 -10.76
CA ALA A 80 4.83 -0.33 -10.03
C ALA A 80 5.40 0.97 -9.43
N VAL A 81 6.64 0.95 -8.93
CA VAL A 81 7.33 2.16 -8.44
C VAL A 81 7.38 3.23 -9.53
N ASN A 82 7.82 2.85 -10.72
CA ASN A 82 7.94 3.77 -11.85
C ASN A 82 6.56 4.24 -12.36
N TYR A 83 5.62 3.31 -12.51
CA TYR A 83 4.30 3.59 -13.08
C TYR A 83 3.45 4.50 -12.17
N PHE A 84 3.44 4.24 -10.86
CA PHE A 84 2.64 4.99 -9.89
C PHE A 84 3.42 6.11 -9.21
N ARG A 85 4.68 6.36 -9.61
CA ARG A 85 5.58 7.36 -9.00
C ARG A 85 5.67 7.19 -7.48
N ILE A 86 5.79 5.94 -7.01
CA ILE A 86 5.88 5.61 -5.58
C ILE A 86 7.33 5.85 -5.12
N ASN A 87 7.52 6.26 -3.87
CA ASN A 87 8.85 6.39 -3.29
C ASN A 87 9.58 5.02 -3.30
N SER A 88 10.80 4.98 -3.85
CA SER A 88 11.62 3.76 -3.98
C SER A 88 11.93 3.09 -2.63
N LYS A 89 11.94 3.85 -1.53
CA LYS A 89 12.08 3.31 -0.16
C LYS A 89 10.95 2.34 0.21
N MET A 90 9.83 2.37 -0.51
CA MET A 90 8.71 1.45 -0.31
C MET A 90 8.88 0.11 -1.04
N MET A 91 9.99 -0.12 -1.74
CA MET A 91 10.22 -1.36 -2.49
C MET A 91 10.02 -2.64 -1.65
N PRO A 92 10.52 -2.75 -0.40
CA PRO A 92 10.30 -3.96 0.40
C PRO A 92 8.81 -4.24 0.66
N PHE A 93 8.02 -3.19 0.88
CA PHE A 93 6.57 -3.29 1.06
C PHE A 93 5.88 -3.75 -0.24
N LEU A 94 6.26 -3.18 -1.37
CA LEU A 94 5.69 -3.52 -2.68
C LEU A 94 6.03 -4.95 -3.12
N ILE A 95 7.23 -5.45 -2.82
CA ILE A 95 7.61 -6.84 -3.08
C ILE A 95 6.71 -7.78 -2.27
N LYS A 96 6.52 -7.52 -0.97
CA LYS A 96 5.62 -8.31 -0.13
C LYS A 96 4.16 -8.24 -0.62
N MET A 97 3.71 -7.10 -1.09
CA MET A 97 2.39 -6.94 -1.72
C MET A 97 2.28 -7.81 -2.98
N ALA A 98 3.23 -7.72 -3.91
CA ALA A 98 3.27 -8.51 -5.13
C ALA A 98 3.33 -10.03 -4.84
N GLN A 99 4.09 -10.47 -3.85
CA GLN A 99 4.14 -11.86 -3.41
C GLN A 99 2.77 -12.38 -2.95
N ARG A 100 2.09 -11.63 -2.07
CA ARG A 100 0.75 -11.98 -1.57
C ARG A 100 -0.27 -12.07 -2.69
N ILE A 101 -0.24 -11.12 -3.63
CA ILE A 101 -1.13 -11.11 -4.80
C ILE A 101 -0.86 -12.33 -5.69
N LYS A 102 0.41 -12.61 -6.03
CA LYS A 102 0.78 -13.76 -6.86
C LYS A 102 0.34 -15.08 -6.24
N MET A 103 0.51 -15.23 -4.92
CA MET A 103 0.05 -16.41 -4.19
C MET A 103 -1.48 -16.55 -4.22
N ARG A 104 -2.21 -15.45 -4.02
CA ARG A 104 -3.68 -15.43 -4.11
C ARG A 104 -4.17 -15.89 -5.49
N ILE A 105 -3.53 -15.40 -6.56
CA ILE A 105 -3.86 -15.80 -7.94
C ILE A 105 -3.54 -17.28 -8.18
N ARG A 106 -2.40 -17.80 -7.70
CA ARG A 106 -2.08 -19.24 -7.78
C ARG A 106 -3.14 -20.09 -7.10
N THR A 107 -3.56 -19.71 -5.90
CA THR A 107 -4.59 -20.44 -5.16
C THR A 107 -5.93 -20.39 -5.88
N ARG A 108 -6.32 -19.22 -6.42
CA ARG A 108 -7.55 -19.09 -7.22
C ARG A 108 -7.50 -19.93 -8.48
N ARG A 109 -6.41 -19.90 -9.25
CA ARG A 109 -6.24 -20.75 -10.44
C ARG A 109 -6.39 -22.25 -10.16
N ARG A 110 -5.97 -22.71 -8.97
CA ARG A 110 -6.12 -24.11 -8.56
C ARG A 110 -7.56 -24.47 -8.17
N ARG A 111 -8.31 -23.51 -7.61
CA ARG A 111 -9.68 -23.73 -7.11
C ARG A 111 -10.76 -23.43 -8.15
N HIS A 112 -10.50 -22.48 -9.02
CA HIS A 112 -11.41 -21.91 -10.02
C HIS A 112 -10.67 -21.73 -11.36
N PRO A 113 -10.26 -22.82 -12.04
CA PRO A 113 -9.56 -22.75 -13.31
C PRO A 113 -10.38 -22.03 -14.41
N GLU A 114 -11.71 -22.10 -14.34
CA GLU A 114 -12.67 -21.46 -15.26
C GLU A 114 -12.47 -19.94 -15.38
N GLU A 115 -12.08 -19.26 -14.30
CA GLU A 115 -11.84 -17.81 -14.29
C GLU A 115 -10.59 -17.37 -15.09
N PHE A 116 -9.78 -18.32 -15.59
CA PHE A 116 -8.48 -18.05 -16.19
C PHE A 116 -8.31 -18.65 -17.60
N VAL A 117 -9.37 -19.20 -18.19
CA VAL A 117 -9.33 -19.87 -19.51
C VAL A 117 -9.12 -18.85 -20.64
N ASP A 118 -9.70 -17.66 -20.54
CA ASP A 118 -9.70 -16.62 -21.59
C ASP A 118 -8.34 -15.92 -21.82
N LEU A 119 -7.37 -16.13 -20.92
CA LEU A 119 -6.08 -15.42 -20.97
C LEU A 119 -5.03 -16.15 -21.82
N LYS A 120 -5.29 -17.39 -22.26
CA LYS A 120 -4.36 -18.17 -23.10
C LYS A 120 -4.40 -17.79 -24.59
N PHE A 121 -5.51 -17.22 -25.08
CA PHE A 121 -5.71 -16.99 -26.52
C PHE A 121 -5.19 -15.64 -27.03
N LYS A 122 -5.02 -14.63 -26.18
CA LYS A 122 -4.54 -13.29 -26.61
C LYS A 122 -3.03 -13.16 -26.85
N GLY A 123 -2.26 -14.22 -26.68
CA GLY A 123 -0.79 -14.20 -26.85
C GLY A 123 -0.29 -14.84 -28.15
N GLN A 124 -1.19 -15.33 -29.01
CA GLN A 124 -0.83 -16.02 -30.26
C GLN A 124 -1.14 -15.21 -31.53
N GLU A 125 -1.77 -14.04 -31.42
CA GLU A 125 -2.13 -13.19 -32.57
C GLU A 125 -1.14 -12.03 -32.82
N GLU A 126 -0.08 -11.89 -32.00
CA GLU A 126 0.94 -10.83 -32.15
C GLU A 126 2.36 -11.41 -32.34
N ALA A 127 2.50 -12.50 -33.11
CA ALA A 127 3.79 -13.08 -33.51
C ALA A 127 3.99 -13.03 -35.03
#